data_AF-A0A535TKG1-F1
#
_entry.id   AF-A0A535TKG1-F1
#
_cell.length_a   1.000
_cell.length_b   1.000
_cell.length_c   1.000
_cell.angle_alpha   90.00
_cell.angle_beta   90.00
_cell.angle_gamma   90.00
#
_symmetry.space_group_name_H-M   'P 1'
#
loop_
_entity.id
_entity.type
_entity.pdbx_description
1 polymer ?
#
loop_
_entity_poly.entity_id
_entity_poly.type
_entity_poly.pdbx_seq_one_letter_code
_entity_poly.pdbx_strand_id
1 'polypeptide(L)'
;MLLRAGPVTGFLFVVLSIAGLAIHGYPANSQDAVKKWVATTDPTRFAIGIWLEAFAFMLFLVFAAWLVRTHRRPGVPRWPADVAMGSAVLATGSAILVNGVWTAVLDSGRAGIDSGPLYAVRVVAQDTFNASLFFYAVFALGVAVLARLGNAPPRWLSWLAAAVGILMLIPLTASAAILVFYIWILAVSLLALRRRPELEIENP
;
A
#
# COMPACT_ATOMS: atom_id res chain seq x y z
N MET A 1 5.07 5.44 22.63
CA MET A 1 3.85 5.01 21.90
C MET A 1 4.09 4.57 20.46
N LEU A 2 4.68 5.38 19.57
CA LEU A 2 4.93 5.02 18.16
C LEU A 2 5.70 3.70 17.94
N LEU A 3 6.62 3.34 18.84
CA LEU A 3 7.42 2.09 18.73
C LEU A 3 6.58 0.81 18.83
N ARG A 4 5.49 0.82 19.60
CA ARG A 4 4.57 -0.33 19.75
C ARG A 4 3.46 -0.33 18.70
N ALA A 5 3.05 0.85 18.24
CA ALA A 5 1.97 1.00 17.25
C ALA A 5 2.40 0.66 15.82
N GLY A 6 3.67 0.90 15.44
CA GLY A 6 4.15 0.76 14.05
C GLY A 6 3.90 -0.62 13.41
N PRO A 7 4.25 -1.74 14.05
CA PRO A 7 3.95 -3.07 13.51
C PRO A 7 2.44 -3.33 13.37
N VAL A 8 1.65 -2.84 14.33
CA VAL A 8 0.19 -2.99 14.31
C VAL A 8 -0.41 -2.22 13.13
N THR A 9 0.07 -1.00 12.85
CA THR A 9 -0.41 -0.22 11.70
C THR A 9 -0.04 -0.86 10.37
N GLY A 10 1.11 -1.56 10.27
CA GLY A 10 1.46 -2.34 9.08
C GLY A 10 0.53 -3.53 8.85
N PHE A 11 0.22 -4.26 9.93
CA PHE A 11 -0.74 -5.37 9.88
C PHE A 11 -2.14 -4.88 9.50
N LEU A 12 -2.64 -3.83 10.18
CA LEU A 12 -3.95 -3.24 9.92
C LEU A 12 -4.04 -2.64 8.52
N PHE A 13 -2.96 -2.02 8.01
CA PHE A 13 -2.90 -1.56 6.62
C PHE A 13 -3.29 -2.68 5.65
N VAL A 14 -2.62 -3.83 5.73
CA VAL A 14 -2.89 -4.95 4.80
C VAL A 14 -4.32 -5.48 4.96
N VAL A 15 -4.76 -5.74 6.18
CA VAL A 15 -6.11 -6.28 6.46
C VAL A 15 -7.20 -5.33 5.97
N LEU A 16 -7.10 -4.04 6.30
CA LEU A 16 -8.10 -3.04 5.94
C LEU A 16 -8.08 -2.71 4.45
N SER A 17 -6.92 -2.79 3.78
CA SER A 17 -6.84 -2.57 2.34
C SER A 17 -7.58 -3.69 1.59
N ILE A 18 -7.32 -4.95 1.95
CA ILE A 18 -8.02 -6.11 1.36
C ILE A 18 -9.52 -6.06 1.68
N ALA A 19 -9.89 -5.72 2.91
CA ALA A 19 -11.29 -5.60 3.31
C ALA A 19 -12.00 -4.48 2.56
N GLY A 20 -11.39 -3.29 2.46
CA GLY A 20 -11.91 -2.16 1.70
C GLY A 20 -12.17 -2.54 0.24
N LEU A 21 -11.16 -3.10 -0.42
CA LEU A 21 -11.24 -3.60 -1.79
C LEU A 21 -12.36 -4.64 -1.99
N ALA A 22 -12.48 -5.59 -1.07
CA ALA A 22 -13.54 -6.59 -1.11
C ALA A 22 -14.95 -6.00 -0.90
N ILE A 23 -15.07 -4.90 -0.16
CA ILE A 23 -16.34 -4.23 0.10
C ILE A 23 -16.81 -3.44 -1.12
N HIS A 24 -15.94 -2.58 -1.69
CA HIS A 24 -16.32 -1.69 -2.79
C HIS A 24 -16.23 -2.37 -4.16
N GLY A 25 -15.20 -3.20 -4.38
CA GLY A 25 -14.93 -3.85 -5.66
C GLY A 25 -14.68 -2.88 -6.82
N TYR A 26 -14.27 -3.43 -7.96
CA TYR A 26 -14.14 -2.71 -9.23
C TYR A 26 -14.69 -3.55 -10.39
N PRO A 27 -15.18 -2.93 -11.47
CA PRO A 27 -15.66 -3.65 -12.64
C PRO A 27 -14.53 -4.39 -13.37
N ALA A 28 -14.88 -5.50 -14.00
CA ALA A 28 -14.02 -6.19 -14.95
C ALA A 28 -13.72 -5.31 -16.20
N ASN A 29 -12.77 -5.74 -17.02
CA ASN A 29 -12.27 -4.95 -18.15
C ASN A 29 -13.17 -5.05 -19.40
N SER A 30 -14.38 -4.50 -19.32
CA SER A 30 -15.27 -4.31 -20.48
C SER A 30 -16.30 -3.21 -20.24
N GLN A 31 -16.85 -2.66 -21.33
CA GLN A 31 -17.94 -1.67 -21.23
C GLN A 31 -19.18 -2.24 -20.55
N ASP A 32 -19.56 -3.48 -20.88
CA ASP A 32 -20.69 -4.17 -20.26
C ASP A 32 -20.48 -4.39 -18.76
N ALA A 33 -19.26 -4.71 -18.34
CA ALA A 33 -18.94 -4.86 -16.93
C ALA A 33 -19.05 -3.52 -16.18
N VAL A 34 -18.60 -2.42 -16.78
CA VAL A 34 -18.77 -1.07 -16.20
C VAL A 34 -20.26 -0.72 -16.10
N LYS A 35 -21.04 -0.93 -17.17
CA LYS A 35 -22.49 -0.69 -17.16
C LYS A 35 -23.19 -1.50 -16.07
N LYS A 36 -22.90 -2.80 -15.98
CA LYS A 36 -23.45 -3.68 -14.95
C LYS A 36 -23.05 -3.21 -13.56
N TRP A 37 -21.78 -2.88 -13.35
CA TRP A 37 -21.27 -2.42 -12.07
C TRP A 37 -21.95 -1.13 -11.61
N VAL A 38 -22.11 -0.13 -12.47
CA VAL A 38 -22.85 1.11 -12.16
C VAL A 38 -24.29 0.79 -11.72
N ALA A 39 -24.97 -0.11 -12.44
CA ALA A 39 -26.36 -0.48 -12.18
C ALA A 39 -26.55 -1.28 -10.87
N THR A 40 -25.58 -2.11 -10.47
CA THR A 40 -25.71 -3.02 -9.33
C THR A 40 -24.99 -2.57 -8.07
N THR A 41 -24.10 -1.58 -8.16
CA THR A 41 -23.32 -1.14 -6.99
C THR A 41 -24.17 -0.32 -6.05
N ASP A 42 -24.19 -0.72 -4.78
CA ASP A 42 -24.71 0.10 -3.68
C ASP A 42 -23.71 1.24 -3.41
N PRO A 43 -24.11 2.51 -3.57
CA PRO A 43 -23.19 3.64 -3.45
C PRO A 43 -22.70 3.84 -2.01
N THR A 44 -23.50 3.50 -1.01
CA THR A 44 -23.12 3.61 0.41
C THR A 44 -22.08 2.57 0.75
N ARG A 45 -22.30 1.32 0.33
CA ARG A 45 -21.32 0.24 0.49
C ARG A 45 -20.02 0.55 -0.24
N PHE A 46 -20.10 1.06 -1.46
CA PHE A 46 -18.93 1.49 -2.23
C PHE A 46 -18.13 2.56 -1.48
N ALA A 47 -18.79 3.62 -1.02
CA ALA A 47 -18.16 4.69 -0.26
C ALA A 47 -17.49 4.17 1.03
N ILE A 48 -18.16 3.29 1.79
CA ILE A 48 -17.58 2.68 3.01
C ILE A 48 -16.29 1.94 2.68
N GLY A 49 -16.28 1.12 1.62
CA GLY A 49 -15.08 0.40 1.22
C GLY A 49 -13.93 1.35 0.83
N ILE A 50 -14.23 2.40 0.06
CA ILE A 50 -13.26 3.41 -0.36
C ILE A 50 -12.64 4.15 0.84
N TRP A 51 -13.46 4.57 1.80
CA TRP A 51 -12.98 5.26 3.00
C TRP A 51 -12.18 4.32 3.92
N LEU A 52 -12.57 3.05 4.01
CA LEU A 52 -11.83 2.05 4.76
C LEU A 52 -10.43 1.82 4.16
N GLU A 53 -10.36 1.72 2.83
CA GLU A 53 -9.09 1.55 2.11
C GLU A 53 -8.21 2.82 2.22
N ALA A 54 -8.80 4.01 2.08
CA ALA A 54 -8.10 5.28 2.27
C ALA A 54 -7.50 5.41 3.69
N PHE A 55 -8.26 5.00 4.70
CA PHE A 55 -7.76 4.93 6.08
C PHE A 55 -6.63 3.92 6.22
N ALA A 56 -6.72 2.76 5.56
CA ALA A 56 -5.64 1.78 5.54
C ALA A 56 -4.34 2.38 4.97
N PHE A 57 -4.40 3.13 3.87
CA PHE A 57 -3.21 3.79 3.30
C PHE A 57 -2.61 4.84 4.26
N MET A 58 -3.41 5.50 5.10
CA MET A 58 -2.86 6.34 6.18
C MET A 58 -2.06 5.53 7.21
N LEU A 59 -2.53 4.33 7.56
CA LEU A 59 -1.79 3.42 8.46
C LEU A 59 -0.46 2.96 7.84
N PHE A 60 -0.39 2.82 6.52
CA PHE A 60 0.86 2.53 5.82
C PHE A 60 1.92 3.62 6.06
N LEU A 61 1.56 4.90 6.12
CA LEU A 61 2.51 5.97 6.44
C LEU A 61 3.08 5.83 7.85
N VAL A 62 2.24 5.47 8.83
CA VAL A 62 2.68 5.25 10.20
C VAL A 62 3.64 4.05 10.28
N PHE A 63 3.33 2.97 9.56
CA PHE A 63 4.21 1.81 9.42
C PHE A 63 5.54 2.18 8.74
N ALA A 64 5.50 2.92 7.64
CA ALA A 64 6.67 3.37 6.91
C ALA A 64 7.59 4.23 7.79
N ALA A 65 7.02 5.20 8.52
CA ALA A 65 7.76 6.05 9.44
C ALA A 65 8.41 5.24 10.58
N TRP A 66 7.68 4.27 11.14
CA TRP A 66 8.22 3.35 12.13
C TRP A 66 9.36 2.50 11.57
N LEU A 67 9.20 1.96 10.36
CA LEU A 67 10.19 1.09 9.73
C LEU A 67 11.48 1.87 9.43
N VAL A 68 11.36 3.04 8.80
CA VAL A 68 12.49 3.92 8.54
C VAL A 68 13.21 4.28 9.84
N ARG A 69 12.46 4.72 10.87
CA ARG A 69 13.04 5.11 12.17
C ARG A 69 13.78 3.96 12.86
N THR A 70 13.22 2.75 12.84
CA THR A 70 13.84 1.58 13.49
C THR A 70 15.10 1.10 12.79
N HIS A 71 15.25 1.39 11.49
CA HIS A 71 16.40 1.00 10.69
C HIS A 71 17.46 2.09 10.54
N ARG A 72 17.16 3.32 10.98
CA ARG A 72 18.17 4.38 11.04
C ARG A 72 19.24 4.04 12.07
N ARG A 73 20.49 4.21 11.67
CA ARG A 73 21.67 4.09 12.54
C ARG A 73 22.56 5.34 12.40
N PRO A 74 23.30 5.71 13.46
CA PRO A 74 24.36 6.70 13.36
C PRO A 74 25.37 6.32 12.26
N GLY A 75 25.84 7.30 11.49
CA GLY A 75 26.81 7.08 10.41
C GLY A 75 26.22 6.57 9.09
N VAL A 76 24.94 6.18 9.03
CA VAL A 76 24.28 5.79 7.78
C VAL A 76 23.74 7.03 7.05
N PRO A 77 24.01 7.18 5.73
CA PRO A 77 23.46 8.26 4.93
C PRO A 77 21.94 8.40 5.09
N ARG A 78 21.43 9.63 5.09
CA ARG A 78 20.01 9.91 5.31
C ARG A 78 19.14 9.62 4.07
N TRP A 79 19.71 9.73 2.88
CA TRP A 79 18.96 9.69 1.63
C TRP A 79 18.09 8.42 1.43
N PRO A 80 18.47 7.19 1.84
CA PRO A 80 17.60 6.03 1.63
C PRO A 80 16.32 6.11 2.48
N ALA A 81 16.44 6.67 3.69
CA ALA A 81 15.32 6.93 4.58
C ALA A 81 14.39 8.01 4.02
N ASP A 82 14.97 9.10 3.48
CA ASP A 82 14.19 10.19 2.88
C ASP A 82 13.49 9.73 1.60
N VAL A 83 14.17 8.95 0.74
CA VAL A 83 13.58 8.32 -0.46
C VAL A 83 12.45 7.38 -0.07
N ALA A 84 12.67 6.48 0.88
CA ALA A 84 11.62 5.56 1.33
C ALA A 84 10.39 6.33 1.84
N MET A 85 10.58 7.32 2.73
CA MET A 85 9.47 8.08 3.29
C MET A 85 8.75 8.91 2.22
N GLY A 86 9.49 9.59 1.33
CA GLY A 86 8.92 10.35 0.22
C GLY A 86 8.08 9.47 -0.70
N SER A 87 8.59 8.28 -1.04
CA SER A 87 7.85 7.30 -1.83
C SER A 87 6.63 6.74 -1.10
N ALA A 88 6.67 6.55 0.21
CA ALA A 88 5.50 6.14 0.99
C ALA A 88 4.39 7.20 0.95
N VAL A 89 4.76 8.49 1.04
CA VAL A 89 3.82 9.62 0.89
C VAL A 89 3.21 9.63 -0.51
N LEU A 90 4.02 9.52 -1.56
CA LEU A 90 3.55 9.50 -2.94
C LEU A 90 2.65 8.28 -3.23
N ALA A 91 3.02 7.10 -2.74
CA ALA A 91 2.23 5.87 -2.84
C ALA A 91 0.85 6.02 -2.18
N THR A 92 0.84 6.58 -0.96
CA THR A 92 -0.40 6.81 -0.21
C THR A 92 -1.29 7.84 -0.87
N GLY A 93 -0.73 8.99 -1.26
CA GLY A 93 -1.48 10.06 -1.91
C GLY A 93 -2.06 9.62 -3.25
N SER A 94 -1.27 8.94 -4.08
CA SER A 94 -1.73 8.42 -5.38
C SER A 94 -2.83 7.36 -5.22
N ALA A 95 -2.71 6.43 -4.28
CA ALA A 95 -3.75 5.42 -4.04
C ALA A 95 -5.10 6.05 -3.64
N ILE A 96 -5.08 7.07 -2.78
CA ILE A 96 -6.30 7.80 -2.40
C ILE A 96 -6.90 8.57 -3.59
N LEU A 97 -6.06 9.19 -4.41
CA LEU A 97 -6.52 9.91 -5.60
C LEU A 97 -7.14 8.97 -6.65
N VAL A 98 -6.56 7.78 -6.84
CA VAL A 98 -7.12 6.73 -7.71
C VAL A 98 -8.53 6.35 -7.27
N ASN A 99 -8.78 6.22 -5.97
CA ASN A 99 -10.11 5.95 -5.43
C ASN A 99 -11.11 7.08 -5.72
N GLY A 100 -10.63 8.33 -5.77
CA GLY A 100 -11.42 9.47 -6.23
C GLY A 100 -11.86 9.33 -7.69
N VAL A 101 -10.98 8.84 -8.58
CA VAL A 101 -11.33 8.58 -9.98
C VAL A 101 -12.42 7.51 -10.09
N TRP A 102 -12.31 6.41 -9.33
CA TRP A 102 -13.34 5.37 -9.33
C TRP A 102 -14.69 5.85 -8.80
N THR A 103 -14.67 6.71 -7.78
CA THR A 103 -15.87 7.37 -7.26
C THR A 103 -16.53 8.21 -8.35
N ALA A 104 -15.74 9.01 -9.08
CA ALA A 104 -16.24 9.81 -10.19
C ALA A 104 -16.83 8.95 -11.32
N VAL A 105 -16.25 7.78 -11.62
CA VAL A 105 -16.82 6.84 -12.61
C VAL A 105 -18.19 6.33 -12.15
N LEU A 106 -18.33 5.94 -10.88
CA LEU A 106 -19.61 5.46 -10.34
C LEU A 106 -20.68 6.57 -10.40
N ASP A 107 -20.35 7.75 -9.86
CA ASP A 107 -21.29 8.87 -9.76
C ASP A 107 -21.71 9.37 -11.15
N SER A 108 -20.76 9.48 -12.09
CA SER A 108 -21.06 9.88 -13.48
C SER A 108 -21.95 8.87 -14.18
N GLY A 109 -21.72 7.56 -13.97
CA GLY A 109 -22.60 6.53 -14.54
C GLY A 109 -24.01 6.58 -13.97
N ARG A 110 -24.16 6.85 -12.67
CA ARG A 110 -25.48 7.03 -12.05
C ARG A 110 -26.16 8.33 -12.51
N ALA A 111 -25.39 9.34 -12.89
CA ALA A 111 -25.88 10.57 -13.50
C ALA A 111 -26.26 10.41 -14.99
N GLY A 112 -26.15 9.20 -15.55
CA GLY A 112 -26.62 8.87 -16.90
C GLY A 112 -25.56 8.98 -18.00
N ILE A 113 -24.27 9.09 -17.65
CA ILE A 113 -23.19 8.99 -18.65
C ILE A 113 -23.11 7.56 -19.20
N ASP A 114 -22.94 7.45 -20.52
CA ASP A 114 -22.83 6.17 -21.21
C ASP A 114 -21.58 5.37 -20.79
N SER A 115 -21.68 4.04 -20.89
CA SER A 115 -20.61 3.13 -20.47
C SER A 115 -19.32 3.21 -21.30
N GLY A 116 -19.38 3.76 -22.52
CA GLY A 116 -18.21 3.95 -23.39
C GLY A 116 -17.18 4.93 -22.78
N PRO A 117 -17.56 6.20 -22.55
CA PRO A 117 -16.71 7.16 -21.84
C PRO A 117 -16.25 6.68 -20.46
N LEU A 118 -17.15 6.05 -19.68
CA LEU A 118 -16.80 5.52 -18.36
C LEU A 118 -15.75 4.42 -18.42
N TYR A 119 -15.80 3.56 -19.45
CA TYR A 119 -14.79 2.54 -19.68
C TYR A 119 -13.42 3.14 -20.00
N ALA A 120 -13.36 4.22 -20.78
CA ALA A 120 -12.11 4.93 -21.05
C ALA A 120 -11.50 5.49 -19.74
N VAL A 121 -12.30 6.13 -18.89
CA VAL A 121 -11.85 6.62 -17.58
C VAL A 121 -11.42 5.47 -16.67
N ARG A 122 -12.12 4.32 -16.71
CA ARG A 122 -11.74 3.11 -15.99
C ARG A 122 -10.34 2.60 -16.41
N VAL A 123 -10.04 2.59 -17.72
CA VAL A 123 -8.71 2.20 -18.21
C VAL A 123 -7.64 3.14 -17.66
N VAL A 124 -7.88 4.45 -17.71
CA VAL A 124 -6.98 5.47 -17.12
C VAL A 124 -6.80 5.25 -15.62
N ALA A 125 -7.87 4.96 -14.88
CA ALA A 125 -7.81 4.68 -13.44
C ALA A 125 -6.94 3.44 -13.14
N GLN A 126 -7.10 2.37 -13.93
CA GLN A 126 -6.29 1.16 -13.80
C GLN A 126 -4.81 1.42 -14.11
N ASP A 127 -4.51 2.18 -15.16
CA ASP A 127 -3.13 2.51 -15.52
C ASP A 127 -2.49 3.45 -14.49
N THR A 128 -3.27 4.36 -13.92
CA THR A 128 -2.83 5.23 -12.81
C THR A 128 -2.52 4.42 -11.56
N PHE A 129 -3.37 3.43 -11.23
CA PHE A 129 -3.07 2.48 -10.15
C PHE A 129 -1.77 1.72 -10.43
N ASN A 130 -1.60 1.17 -11.63
CA ASN A 130 -0.39 0.45 -12.00
C ASN A 130 0.86 1.34 -11.91
N ALA A 131 0.76 2.60 -12.37
CA ALA A 131 1.84 3.58 -12.24
C ALA A 131 2.15 3.91 -10.77
N SER A 132 1.15 3.94 -9.88
CA SER A 132 1.37 4.16 -8.45
C SER A 132 2.22 3.07 -7.78
N LEU A 133 2.23 1.85 -8.34
CA LEU A 133 3.07 0.74 -7.84
C LEU A 133 4.57 1.06 -7.93
N PHE A 134 4.96 1.99 -8.80
CA PHE A 134 6.32 2.54 -8.83
C PHE A 134 6.72 3.13 -7.47
N PHE A 135 5.84 3.85 -6.79
CA PHE A 135 6.17 4.46 -5.50
C PHE A 135 6.31 3.41 -4.40
N TYR A 136 5.48 2.37 -4.39
CA TYR A 136 5.66 1.23 -3.49
C TYR A 136 6.97 0.49 -3.76
N ALA A 137 7.35 0.34 -5.03
CA ALA A 137 8.63 -0.24 -5.42
C ALA A 137 9.83 0.54 -4.87
N VAL A 138 9.83 1.87 -5.06
CA VAL A 138 10.90 2.75 -4.57
C VAL A 138 10.93 2.77 -3.04
N PHE A 139 9.78 2.71 -2.37
CA PHE A 139 9.74 2.52 -0.92
C PHE A 139 10.44 1.22 -0.50
N ALA A 140 10.10 0.08 -1.10
CA ALA A 140 10.68 -1.21 -0.76
C ALA A 140 12.21 -1.23 -1.00
N LEU A 141 12.66 -0.65 -2.11
CA LEU A 141 14.09 -0.51 -2.43
C LEU A 141 14.81 0.43 -1.45
N GLY A 142 14.22 1.58 -1.11
CA GLY A 142 14.79 2.52 -0.14
C GLY A 142 14.96 1.88 1.24
N VAL A 143 13.96 1.10 1.70
CA VAL A 143 14.05 0.31 2.93
C VAL A 143 15.13 -0.76 2.83
N ALA A 144 15.24 -1.47 1.71
CA ALA A 144 16.27 -2.48 1.51
C ALA A 144 17.69 -1.89 1.58
N VAL A 145 17.93 -0.76 0.92
CA VAL A 145 19.20 -0.04 0.99
C VAL A 145 19.48 0.44 2.42
N LEU A 146 18.48 1.03 3.08
CA LEU A 146 18.60 1.51 4.46
C LEU A 146 18.98 0.36 5.42
N ALA A 147 18.28 -0.77 5.33
CA ALA A 147 18.55 -1.94 6.14
C ALA A 147 19.95 -2.52 5.89
N ARG A 148 20.37 -2.55 4.62
CA ARG A 148 21.69 -3.07 4.21
C ARG A 148 22.85 -2.22 4.72
N LEU A 149 22.71 -0.90 4.70
CA LEU A 149 23.72 0.05 5.19
C LEU A 149 23.74 0.11 6.73
N GLY A 150 22.57 -0.02 7.37
CA GLY A 150 22.44 0.00 8.83
C GLY A 150 22.69 -1.33 9.54
N ASN A 151 23.06 -2.40 8.82
CA ASN A 151 23.20 -3.76 9.35
C ASN A 151 21.99 -4.20 10.21
N ALA A 152 20.78 -3.80 9.78
CA ALA A 152 19.54 -4.10 10.48
C ALA A 152 18.78 -5.24 9.76
N PRO A 153 17.62 -5.64 10.32
CA PRO A 153 17.02 -7.00 10.49
C PRO A 153 17.74 -8.24 9.88
N PRO A 154 17.12 -9.44 9.90
CA PRO A 154 17.65 -10.57 9.16
C PRO A 154 17.85 -10.20 7.69
N ARG A 155 19.05 -10.48 7.16
CA ARG A 155 19.44 -10.12 5.78
C ARG A 155 18.40 -10.54 4.73
N TRP A 156 17.70 -11.65 4.95
CA TRP A 156 16.67 -12.16 4.04
C TRP A 156 15.47 -11.21 3.88
N LEU A 157 15.05 -10.48 4.93
CA LEU A 157 13.94 -9.52 4.83
C LEU A 157 14.28 -8.31 3.95
N SER A 158 15.54 -7.87 4.02
CA SER A 158 16.06 -6.80 3.18
C SER A 158 16.16 -7.22 1.71
N TRP A 159 16.62 -8.45 1.46
CA TRP A 159 16.66 -9.00 0.09
C TRP A 159 15.27 -9.23 -0.48
N LEU A 160 14.32 -9.69 0.34
CA LEU A 160 12.94 -9.86 -0.09
C LEU A 160 12.29 -8.50 -0.43
N ALA A 161 12.53 -7.46 0.37
CA ALA A 161 12.09 -6.10 0.05
C ALA A 161 12.64 -5.62 -1.30
N ALA A 162 13.94 -5.86 -1.55
CA ALA A 162 14.57 -5.50 -2.82
C ALA A 162 13.97 -6.28 -4.01
N ALA A 163 13.79 -7.60 -3.88
CA ALA A 163 13.22 -8.44 -4.91
C ALA A 163 11.78 -8.02 -5.25
N VAL A 164 10.95 -7.78 -4.23
CA VAL A 164 9.58 -7.28 -4.39
C VAL A 164 9.57 -5.92 -5.07
N GLY A 165 10.44 -5.00 -4.63
CA GLY A 165 10.58 -3.69 -5.25
C GLY A 165 10.91 -3.78 -6.74
N ILE A 166 11.88 -4.61 -7.12
CA ILE A 166 12.24 -4.82 -8.54
C ILE A 166 11.06 -5.41 -9.33
N LEU A 167 10.37 -6.41 -8.80
CA LEU A 167 9.21 -7.02 -9.48
C LEU A 167 8.05 -6.02 -9.66
N MET A 168 7.91 -5.04 -8.77
CA MET A 168 6.91 -3.97 -8.89
C MET A 168 7.27 -2.93 -9.97
N LEU A 169 8.52 -2.85 -10.41
CA LEU A 169 8.94 -1.98 -11.53
C LEU A 169 8.66 -2.60 -12.90
N ILE A 170 8.35 -3.89 -12.97
CA ILE A 170 8.08 -4.61 -14.22
C ILE A 170 6.55 -4.65 -14.42
N PRO A 171 5.99 -3.99 -15.46
CA PRO A 171 4.54 -3.86 -15.62
C PRO A 171 3.77 -5.18 -15.59
N LEU A 172 4.31 -6.23 -16.23
CA LEU A 172 3.67 -7.55 -16.30
C LEU A 172 3.55 -8.24 -14.95
N THR A 173 4.43 -7.92 -13.99
CA THR A 173 4.46 -8.57 -12.67
C THR A 173 3.99 -7.67 -11.55
N ALA A 174 3.85 -6.36 -11.76
CA ALA A 174 3.59 -5.39 -10.70
C ALA A 174 2.32 -5.71 -9.88
N SER A 175 1.23 -6.09 -10.56
CA SER A 175 -0.04 -6.47 -9.92
C SER A 175 0.06 -7.75 -9.07
N ALA A 176 0.93 -8.68 -9.43
CA ALA A 176 1.18 -9.86 -8.58
C ALA A 176 2.16 -9.51 -7.44
N ALA A 177 3.14 -8.65 -7.73
CA ALA A 177 4.18 -8.25 -6.79
C ALA A 177 3.64 -7.43 -5.60
N ILE A 178 2.55 -6.67 -5.78
CA ILE A 178 1.88 -5.98 -4.65
C ILE A 178 1.33 -6.98 -3.62
N LEU A 179 0.86 -8.16 -4.03
CA LEU A 179 0.43 -9.20 -3.08
C LEU A 179 1.63 -9.73 -2.26
N VAL A 180 2.77 -9.92 -2.92
CA VAL A 180 4.02 -10.31 -2.25
C VAL A 180 4.50 -9.19 -1.31
N PHE A 181 4.30 -7.93 -1.68
CA PHE A 181 4.58 -6.77 -0.84
C PHE A 181 3.71 -6.75 0.43
N TYR A 182 2.42 -7.07 0.31
CA TYR A 182 1.54 -7.23 1.48
C TYR A 182 1.99 -8.37 2.39
N ILE A 183 2.36 -9.51 1.82
CA ILE A 183 2.93 -10.64 2.58
C ILE A 183 4.22 -10.19 3.29
N TRP A 184 5.07 -9.42 2.62
CA TRP A 184 6.29 -8.88 3.22
C TRP A 184 6.00 -7.93 4.39
N ILE A 185 5.02 -7.02 4.26
CA ILE A 185 4.59 -6.15 5.37
C ILE A 185 4.06 -6.96 6.54
N LEU A 186 3.24 -7.99 6.28
CA LEU A 186 2.74 -8.88 7.32
C LEU A 186 3.88 -9.61 8.03
N ALA A 187 4.85 -10.14 7.28
CA ALA A 187 6.02 -10.82 7.84
C ALA A 187 6.84 -9.88 8.74
N VAL A 188 7.14 -8.66 8.27
CA VAL A 188 7.87 -7.64 9.05
C VAL A 188 7.09 -7.28 10.31
N SER A 189 5.79 -7.04 10.20
CA SER A 189 4.91 -6.67 11.31
C SER A 189 4.84 -7.77 12.36
N LEU A 190 4.62 -9.02 11.95
CA LEU A 190 4.53 -10.18 12.85
C LEU A 190 5.87 -10.47 13.55
N LEU A 191 6.99 -10.39 12.83
CA LEU A 191 8.31 -10.58 13.42
C LEU A 191 8.63 -9.49 14.45
N ALA A 192 8.24 -8.24 14.19
CA ALA A 192 8.40 -7.16 15.14
C ALA A 192 7.50 -7.32 16.38
N LEU A 193 6.26 -7.79 16.22
CA LEU A 193 5.34 -8.07 17.32
C LEU A 193 5.79 -9.25 18.20
N ARG A 194 6.43 -10.26 17.60
CA ARG A 194 6.98 -11.43 18.32
C ARG A 194 8.20 -11.10 19.17
N ARG A 195 9.02 -10.12 18.76
CA ARG A 195 10.21 -9.66 19.49
C ARG A 195 9.84 -8.77 20.70
N ARG A 196 8.89 -9.20 21.54
CA ARG A 196 8.57 -8.48 22.78
C ARG A 196 9.87 -8.23 23.58
N PRO A 197 10.08 -7.02 24.14
CA PRO A 197 11.20 -6.77 25.02
C PRO A 197 10.98 -7.54 26.32
N GLU A 198 11.67 -8.66 26.48
CA GLU A 198 11.81 -9.38 27.76
C GLU A 198 12.80 -8.68 28.72
N LEU A 199 13.17 -7.41 28.44
CA LEU A 199 14.22 -6.66 29.17
C LEU A 199 13.68 -5.51 30.04
N GLU A 200 12.43 -5.59 30.53
CA GLU A 200 11.94 -4.70 31.60
C GLU A 200 11.70 -5.45 32.93
N ILE A 201 12.02 -6.74 33.01
CA ILE A 201 11.96 -7.55 34.26
C ILE A 201 13.34 -8.16 34.54
N GLU A 202 14.38 -7.34 34.57
CA GLU A 202 15.64 -7.74 35.21
C GLU A 202 16.49 -6.50 35.49
N ASN A 203 16.16 -5.81 36.59
CA ASN A 203 17.04 -5.65 37.75
C ASN A 203 16.43 -4.64 38.75
N PRO A 204 16.72 -4.83 40.05
CA PRO A 204 15.76 -5.18 41.11
C PRO A 204 15.03 -4.01 41.78
#